data_AF-A0A1I2HHK0-F1
#
_entry.id   AF-A0A1I2HHK0-F1
#
_cell.length_a   1.000
_cell.length_b   1.000
_cell.length_c   1.000
_cell.angle_alpha   90.00
_cell.angle_beta   90.00
_cell.angle_gamma   90.00
#
_symmetry.space_group_name_H-M   'P 1'
#
loop_
_entity.id
_entity.type
_entity.pdbx_description
1 polymer ?
#
loop_
_entity_poly.entity_id
_entity_poly.type
_entity_poly.pdbx_seq_one_letter_code
_entity_poly.pdbx_strand_id
1 'polypeptide(L)'
;MRDEERTTPPVEQPDPESVRLGKEDCEQVIGHIESFLSSEQTAADADDLRDNVSEHSTVLAAMSVDDMIRLIMRRSCSERAPETLRVRITTQIKVWRTES
;
A
#
# COMPACT_ATOMS: atom_id res chain seq x y z
N MET A 1 -23.18 -37.87 1.86
CA MET A 1 -22.40 -37.11 2.86
C MET A 1 -22.40 -35.67 2.42
N ARG A 2 -22.79 -34.76 3.32
CA ARG A 2 -22.79 -33.31 3.10
C ARG A 2 -21.37 -32.82 3.36
N ASP A 3 -20.81 -32.05 2.46
CA ASP A 3 -19.70 -31.15 2.79
C ASP A 3 -20.25 -29.73 2.63
N GLU A 4 -20.32 -29.04 3.76
CA GLU A 4 -20.87 -27.69 3.91
C GLU A 4 -20.05 -26.69 3.10
N GLU A 5 -20.70 -26.10 2.10
CA GLU A 5 -20.22 -24.94 1.38
C GLU A 5 -20.06 -23.78 2.39
N ARG A 6 -18.82 -23.52 2.79
CA ARG A 6 -18.47 -22.42 3.70
C ARG A 6 -18.68 -21.12 2.96
N THR A 7 -19.92 -20.62 2.97
CA THR A 7 -20.26 -19.27 2.50
C THR A 7 -19.51 -18.26 3.37
N THR A 8 -18.42 -17.72 2.84
CA THR A 8 -17.85 -16.48 3.36
C THR A 8 -18.88 -15.38 3.13
N PRO A 9 -19.28 -14.61 4.16
CA PRO A 9 -20.17 -13.48 3.97
C PRO A 9 -19.52 -12.50 2.97
N PRO A 10 -20.31 -11.86 2.09
CA PRO A 10 -19.80 -10.84 1.19
C PRO A 10 -19.11 -9.74 2.00
N VAL A 11 -17.83 -9.49 1.74
CA VAL A 11 -17.17 -8.27 2.20
C VAL A 11 -17.80 -7.14 1.40
N GLU A 12 -18.73 -6.43 2.02
CA GLU A 12 -19.32 -5.23 1.44
C GLU A 12 -18.22 -4.18 1.35
N GLN A 13 -17.64 -4.05 0.15
CA GLN A 13 -16.66 -3.00 -0.10
C GLN A 13 -17.38 -1.66 -0.05
N PRO A 14 -16.95 -0.71 0.80
CA PRO A 14 -17.61 0.59 0.89
C PRO A 14 -17.56 1.32 -0.45
N ASP A 15 -18.67 1.94 -0.82
CA ASP A 15 -18.81 2.76 -2.04
C ASP A 15 -17.73 3.86 -2.05
N PRO A 16 -16.89 3.98 -3.10
CA PRO A 16 -15.84 5.00 -3.17
C PRO A 16 -16.38 6.44 -3.13
N GLU A 17 -17.66 6.68 -3.43
CA GLU A 17 -18.28 8.01 -3.30
C GLU A 17 -18.80 8.31 -1.88
N SER A 18 -18.89 7.30 -1.00
CA SER A 18 -19.37 7.45 0.37
C SER A 18 -18.31 8.00 1.35
N VAL A 19 -17.03 8.01 0.95
CA VAL A 19 -15.94 8.56 1.76
C VAL A 19 -15.81 10.07 1.51
N ARG A 20 -16.83 10.83 1.94
CA ARG A 20 -16.67 12.28 2.12
C ARG A 20 -16.25 12.54 3.56
N LEU A 21 -14.95 12.37 3.81
CA LEU A 21 -14.34 12.73 5.10
C LEU A 21 -14.58 14.23 5.31
N GLY A 22 -15.34 14.58 6.34
CA GLY A 22 -15.42 15.95 6.82
C GLY A 22 -14.03 16.43 7.24
N LYS A 23 -13.82 17.75 7.30
CA LYS A 23 -12.53 18.30 7.72
C LYS A 23 -12.09 17.76 9.10
N GLU A 24 -13.06 17.54 9.99
CA GLU A 24 -12.85 16.94 11.32
C GLU A 24 -12.45 15.45 11.23
N ASP A 25 -13.04 14.70 10.28
CA ASP A 25 -12.65 13.30 10.04
C ASP A 25 -11.23 13.20 9.47
N CYS A 26 -10.82 14.14 8.62
CA CYS A 26 -9.45 14.22 8.11
C CYS A 26 -8.45 14.50 9.23
N GLU A 27 -8.74 15.46 10.11
CA GLU A 27 -7.89 15.79 11.26
C GLU A 27 -7.77 14.61 12.23
N GLN A 28 -8.87 13.88 12.45
CA GLN A 28 -8.87 12.66 13.25
C GLN A 28 -8.02 11.55 12.61
N VAL A 29 -8.19 11.28 11.31
CA VAL A 29 -7.38 10.27 10.59
C VAL A 29 -5.90 10.61 10.63
N ILE A 30 -5.53 11.88 10.47
CA ILE A 30 -4.14 12.35 10.58
C ILE A 30 -3.60 12.06 11.99
N GLY A 31 -4.34 12.39 13.05
CA GLY A 31 -3.92 12.12 14.43
C GLY A 31 -3.74 10.62 14.71
N HIS A 32 -4.58 9.76 14.14
CA HIS A 32 -4.41 8.31 14.23
C HIS A 32 -3.15 7.83 13.50
N ILE A 33 -2.86 8.37 12.32
CA ILE A 33 -1.64 8.04 11.56
C ILE A 33 -0.41 8.51 12.32
N GLU A 34 -0.40 9.73 12.85
CA GLU A 34 0.71 10.26 13.65
C GLU A 34 0.91 9.45 14.93
N SER A 35 -0.17 9.09 15.63
CA SER A 35 -0.11 8.21 16.81
C SER A 35 0.41 6.81 16.48
N PHE A 36 0.07 6.27 15.32
CA PHE A 36 0.55 4.98 14.85
C PHE A 36 2.05 5.05 14.47
N LEU A 37 2.45 6.09 13.74
CA LEU A 37 3.84 6.32 13.35
C LEU A 37 4.75 6.67 14.53
N SER A 38 4.18 7.22 15.60
CA SER A 38 4.87 7.51 16.87
C SER A 38 4.73 6.41 17.92
N SER A 39 3.99 5.33 17.62
CA SER A 39 3.91 4.19 18.53
C SER A 39 5.32 3.61 18.72
N GLU A 40 5.71 3.43 19.99
CA GLU A 40 7.04 2.92 20.31
C GLU A 40 7.20 1.52 19.73
N GLN A 41 8.24 1.35 18.90
CA GLN A 41 8.68 0.05 18.45
C GLN A 41 9.11 -0.76 19.67
N THR A 42 8.53 -1.94 19.87
CA THR A 42 9.00 -2.80 20.97
C THR A 42 10.43 -3.24 20.69
N ALA A 43 11.20 -3.55 21.74
CA ALA A 43 12.57 -4.03 21.56
C ALA A 43 12.62 -5.30 20.68
N ALA A 44 11.60 -6.17 20.79
CA ALA A 44 11.45 -7.35 19.96
C ALA A 44 11.23 -7.00 18.48
N ASP A 45 10.31 -6.07 18.18
CA ASP A 45 10.06 -5.63 16.79
C ASP A 45 11.29 -4.94 16.19
N ALA A 46 12.09 -4.25 17.01
CA ALA A 46 13.32 -3.62 16.59
C ALA A 46 14.43 -4.64 16.27
N ASP A 47 14.53 -5.70 17.06
CA ASP A 47 15.46 -6.81 16.83
C ASP A 47 15.09 -7.56 15.54
N ASP A 48 13.82 -7.95 15.39
CA ASP A 48 13.31 -8.63 14.18
C ASP A 48 13.54 -7.79 12.92
N LEU A 49 13.35 -6.47 13.02
CA LEU A 49 13.61 -5.55 11.90
C LEU A 49 15.11 -5.50 11.55
N ARG A 50 16.00 -5.46 12.55
CA ARG A 50 17.45 -5.45 12.31
C ARG A 50 17.92 -6.75 11.69
N ASP A 51 17.41 -7.88 12.14
CA ASP A 51 17.73 -9.19 11.58
C ASP A 51 17.32 -9.27 10.11
N ASN A 52 16.07 -8.93 9.79
CA ASN A 52 15.58 -8.91 8.41
C ASN A 52 16.36 -7.93 7.50
N VAL A 53 16.73 -6.75 8.01
CA VAL A 53 17.58 -5.80 7.26
C VAL A 53 18.99 -6.36 7.06
N SER A 54 19.56 -7.05 8.05
CA SER A 54 20.88 -7.66 7.94
C SER A 54 20.92 -8.74 6.86
N GLU A 55 19.90 -9.60 6.82
CA GLU A 55 19.72 -10.66 5.82
C GLU A 55 19.61 -10.11 4.39
N HIS A 56 19.00 -8.93 4.23
CA HIS A 56 18.76 -8.31 2.93
C HIS A 56 19.68 -7.11 2.60
N SER A 57 20.68 -6.84 3.44
CA SER A 57 21.52 -5.64 3.39
C SER A 57 22.24 -5.45 2.05
N THR A 58 22.71 -6.53 1.43
CA THR A 58 23.40 -6.51 0.13
C THR A 58 22.48 -6.17 -1.04
N VAL A 59 21.24 -6.68 -1.00
CA VAL A 59 20.22 -6.41 -2.02
C VAL A 59 19.71 -4.98 -1.89
N LEU A 60 19.45 -4.54 -0.66
CA LEU A 60 19.02 -3.16 -0.38
C LEU A 60 20.09 -2.14 -0.78
N ALA A 61 21.37 -2.44 -0.55
CA ALA A 61 22.49 -1.58 -0.96
C ALA A 61 22.63 -1.46 -2.49
N ALA A 62 22.15 -2.44 -3.25
CA ALA A 62 22.17 -2.43 -4.71
C ALA A 62 20.94 -1.76 -5.33
N MET A 63 19.89 -1.49 -4.56
CA MET A 63 18.66 -0.87 -5.04
C MET A 63 18.79 0.66 -5.13
N SER A 64 18.27 1.23 -6.21
CA SER A 64 18.08 2.68 -6.29
C SER A 64 16.93 3.13 -5.36
N VAL A 65 16.92 4.41 -5.01
CA VAL A 65 15.80 5.03 -4.25
C VAL A 65 14.46 4.81 -4.98
N ASP A 66 14.47 4.88 -6.30
CA ASP A 66 13.31 4.63 -7.15
C ASP A 66 12.81 3.17 -7.03
N ASP A 67 13.72 2.19 -7.02
CA ASP A 67 13.36 0.79 -6.84
C ASP A 67 12.79 0.50 -5.45
N MET A 68 13.34 1.15 -4.41
CA MET A 68 12.80 1.06 -3.05
C MET A 68 11.38 1.63 -2.97
N ILE A 69 11.13 2.80 -3.56
CA ILE A 69 9.78 3.39 -3.62
C ILE A 69 8.81 2.47 -4.36
N ARG A 70 9.21 1.87 -5.50
CA ARG A 70 8.37 0.92 -6.24
C ARG A 70 8.05 -0.32 -5.41
N LEU A 71 9.02 -0.85 -4.66
CA LEU A 71 8.82 -2.01 -3.80
C LEU A 71 7.82 -1.71 -2.69
N ILE A 72 7.96 -0.57 -2.02
CA ILE A 72 7.05 -0.10 -0.98
C ILE A 72 5.64 0.10 -1.57
N MET A 73 5.53 0.77 -2.72
CA MET A 73 4.26 0.99 -3.40
C MET A 73 3.57 -0.33 -3.77
N ARG A 74 4.31 -1.33 -4.25
CA ARG A 74 3.75 -2.66 -4.57
C ARG A 74 3.23 -3.40 -3.34
N ARG A 75 3.93 -3.27 -2.20
CA ARG A 75 3.50 -3.87 -0.92
C ARG A 75 2.27 -3.16 -0.36
N SER A 76 2.23 -1.84 -0.42
CA SER A 76 1.16 -1.02 0.15
C SER A 76 -0.09 -0.97 -0.73
N CYS A 77 0.05 -1.09 -2.05
CA CYS A 77 -1.07 -1.24 -2.98
C CYS A 77 -1.36 -2.73 -3.21
N SER A 78 -2.05 -3.36 -2.26
CA SER A 78 -2.61 -4.70 -2.40
C SER A 78 -3.80 -4.73 -3.38
N GLU A 79 -4.41 -3.58 -3.69
CA GLU A 79 -5.47 -3.46 -4.68
C GLU A 79 -4.94 -3.17 -6.08
N ARG A 80 -5.38 -3.98 -7.04
CA ARG A 80 -5.11 -3.75 -8.47
C ARG A 80 -5.84 -2.48 -8.89
N ALA A 81 -5.08 -1.48 -9.35
CA ALA A 81 -5.65 -0.23 -9.87
C ALA A 81 -6.74 -0.51 -10.93
N PRO A 82 -7.88 0.24 -10.91
CA PRO A 82 -8.96 0.06 -11.87
C PRO A 82 -8.48 0.11 -13.32
N GLU A 83 -9.03 -0.76 -14.17
CA GLU A 83 -8.55 -0.92 -15.55
C GLU A 83 -8.60 0.39 -16.35
N THR A 84 -9.65 1.18 -16.13
CA THR A 84 -9.82 2.49 -16.76
C THR A 84 -8.65 3.44 -16.46
N LEU A 85 -8.13 3.43 -15.23
CA LEU A 85 -7.00 4.26 -14.83
C LEU A 85 -5.69 3.75 -15.44
N ARG A 86 -5.47 2.43 -15.47
CA ARG A 86 -4.28 1.82 -16.08
C ARG A 86 -4.18 2.15 -17.56
N VAL A 87 -5.29 2.03 -18.30
CA VAL A 87 -5.35 2.35 -19.75
C VAL A 87 -5.05 3.82 -19.99
N ARG A 88 -5.63 4.73 -19.19
CA ARG A 88 -5.37 6.17 -19.30
C ARG A 88 -3.89 6.50 -19.08
N ILE A 89 -3.29 6.03 -17.99
CA ILE A 89 -1.89 6.32 -17.65
C ILE A 89 -0.93 5.77 -18.72
N THR A 90 -1.12 4.51 -19.13
CA THR A 90 -0.25 3.89 -20.14
C THR A 90 -0.35 4.57 -21.50
N THR A 91 -1.54 5.06 -21.87
CA THR A 91 -1.74 5.84 -23.09
C THR A 91 -0.98 7.17 -23.03
N GLN A 92 -1.13 7.91 -21.92
CA GLN A 92 -0.47 9.21 -21.75
C GLN A 92 1.06 9.09 -21.76
N ILE A 93 1.62 8.06 -21.11
CA ILE A 93 3.08 7.80 -21.14
C ILE A 93 3.56 7.50 -22.56
N LYS A 94 2.80 6.73 -23.35
CA LYS A 94 3.16 6.43 -24.74
C LYS A 94 3.19 7.69 -25.60
N VAL A 95 2.17 8.54 -25.50
CA VAL A 95 2.09 9.81 -26.23
C VAL A 95 3.29 10.69 -25.89
N TRP A 96 3.56 10.88 -24.59
CA TRP A 96 4.68 11.70 -24.14
C TRP A 96 6.04 11.21 -24.66
N ARG A 97 6.25 9.88 -24.71
CA ARG A 97 7.49 9.28 -25.25
C ARG A 97 7.64 9.40 -26.76
N THR A 98 6.56 9.56 -27.50
CA THR A 98 6.63 9.76 -28.97
C THR A 98 6.78 11.23 -29.35
N GLU A 99 6.50 12.15 -28.42
CA GLU A 99 6.59 13.59 -28.62
C GLU A 99 7.88 14.22 -28.06
N SER A 100 8.74 13.45 -27.38
CA SER A 100 10.11 13.82 -26.98
C SER A 100 11.14 13.20 -27.93
#